data_AF-A0A537EN35-F1
#
_entry.id   AF-A0A537EN35-F1
#
_cell.length_a   1.000
_cell.length_b   1.000
_cell.length_c   1.000
_cell.angle_alpha   90.00
_cell.angle_beta   90.00
_cell.angle_gamma   90.00
#
_symmetry.space_group_name_H-M   'P 1'
#
loop_
_entity.id
_entity.type
_entity.pdbx_description
1 polymer ?
#
loop_
_entity_poly.entity_id
_entity_poly.type
_entity_poly.pdbx_seq_one_letter_code
_entity_poly.pdbx_strand_id
1 'polypeptide(L)'
;MGTMGRRRLLESAGVFLAAGGIRIGNITASGAEPNPVKPLLLADFEPRSMLHVPETKVERSRYPLIDIHTHLSTVAKHTHGVGIGEEMQYSAPVEAVLPLMDRKNIRIMINLTGGVGKGLDEAIQKFQTPHPDRFLTFTEPWWERSNQPGYSQFQADEIVRAHRVGARGLKVLKTLGLYLREKISTGPLVKVDDKRFDAMWEACGSLGIPVAIHVSDPEAFFLPIDRFNERFEELNNHPDWSFYGGDFPSNAELLEARNHVLARHPKTQFIVLHVG
;
A
#
# COMPACT_ATOMS: atom_id res chain seq x y z
N MET A 1 25.84 -21.85 23.49
CA MET A 1 27.17 -22.37 23.88
C MET A 1 28.09 -22.16 22.69
N GLY A 2 29.18 -21.42 22.70
CA GLY A 2 29.93 -20.68 23.70
C GLY A 2 31.12 -20.08 22.93
N THR A 3 31.46 -18.84 23.26
CA THR A 3 32.59 -18.08 22.74
C THR A 3 33.94 -18.77 22.95
N MET A 4 34.90 -18.56 22.03
CA MET A 4 36.31 -18.50 22.40
C MET A 4 37.10 -17.69 21.37
N GLY A 5 37.79 -16.65 21.85
CA GLY A 5 38.52 -15.69 21.04
C GLY A 5 40.03 -15.67 21.29
N ARG A 6 40.65 -14.71 20.60
CA ARG A 6 41.89 -13.96 20.86
C ARG A 6 42.98 -14.61 21.74
N ARG A 7 44.19 -14.62 21.14
CA ARG A 7 45.55 -14.64 21.72
C ARG A 7 46.18 -16.00 22.01
N ARG A 8 46.96 -16.46 21.04
CA ARG A 8 48.21 -17.26 21.13
C ARG A 8 48.93 -17.03 19.79
N LEU A 9 50.19 -16.67 19.65
CA LEU A 9 51.33 -16.58 20.56
C LEU A 9 52.15 -15.32 20.19
N LEU A 10 52.48 -14.52 21.21
CA LEU A 10 53.66 -13.66 21.21
C LEU A 10 54.68 -14.37 22.11
N GLU A 11 55.44 -15.31 21.54
CA GLU A 11 56.60 -15.92 22.22
C GLU A 11 57.67 -16.22 21.18
N SER A 12 58.64 -15.32 21.05
CA SER A 12 60.07 -15.61 20.87
C SER A 12 60.82 -14.32 20.57
N ALA A 13 61.09 -13.55 21.63
CA ALA A 13 62.20 -12.61 21.61
C ALA A 13 63.49 -13.44 21.71
N GLY A 14 64.18 -13.62 20.58
CA GLY A 14 65.52 -14.18 20.51
C GLY A 14 66.44 -13.16 19.87
N VAL A 15 67.14 -12.38 20.69
CA VAL A 15 68.23 -11.51 20.25
C VAL A 15 69.43 -12.41 19.91
N PHE A 16 69.79 -12.47 18.63
CA PHE A 16 71.15 -12.82 18.21
C PHE A 16 71.65 -11.72 17.28
N LEU A 17 72.59 -10.91 17.80
CA LEU A 17 73.46 -10.04 17.02
C LEU A 17 74.46 -10.92 16.28
N ALA A 18 74.32 -11.04 14.95
CA ALA A 18 75.39 -11.49 14.08
C ALA A 18 75.48 -10.51 12.90
N ALA A 19 76.65 -9.89 12.79
CA ALA A 19 77.00 -8.96 11.73
C ALA A 19 76.92 -9.65 10.36
N GLY A 20 76.09 -9.11 9.47
CA GLY A 20 75.96 -9.56 8.09
C GLY A 20 75.22 -8.49 7.31
N GLY A 21 75.85 -7.99 6.24
CA GLY A 21 75.49 -6.76 5.55
C GLY A 21 74.01 -6.60 5.20
N ILE A 22 73.56 -5.35 5.22
CA ILE A 22 72.26 -4.88 4.74
C ILE A 22 72.12 -5.33 3.28
N ARG A 23 71.36 -6.40 3.03
CA ARG A 23 70.69 -6.56 1.75
C ARG A 23 69.43 -5.73 1.85
N ILE A 24 69.38 -4.63 1.09
CA ILE A 24 68.12 -3.99 0.71
C ILE A 24 67.43 -5.04 -0.19
N GLY A 25 66.72 -5.96 0.45
CA GLY A 25 65.77 -6.81 -0.24
C GLY A 25 64.69 -5.88 -0.76
N ASN A 26 64.54 -5.82 -2.09
CA ASN A 26 63.34 -5.27 -2.68
C ASN A 26 62.15 -5.93 -1.99
N ILE A 27 61.40 -5.16 -1.20
CA ILE A 27 60.04 -5.53 -0.83
C ILE A 27 59.27 -5.42 -2.14
N THR A 28 59.34 -6.48 -2.94
CA THR A 28 58.30 -6.73 -3.94
C THR A 28 57.05 -6.93 -3.11
N ALA A 29 56.23 -5.89 -3.00
CA ALA A 29 54.84 -6.06 -2.63
C ALA A 29 54.34 -7.21 -3.52
N SER A 30 54.01 -8.36 -2.93
CA SER A 30 53.39 -9.43 -3.69
C SER A 30 52.13 -8.80 -4.26
N GLY A 31 52.14 -8.52 -5.56
CA GLY A 31 50.95 -8.10 -6.27
C GLY A 31 49.96 -9.22 -6.10
N ALA A 32 49.07 -9.12 -5.11
CA ALA A 32 47.90 -9.95 -5.06
C ALA A 32 47.20 -9.67 -6.39
N GLU A 33 47.17 -10.67 -7.28
CA GLU A 33 46.36 -10.56 -8.47
C GLU A 33 44.95 -10.18 -8.02
N PRO A 34 44.35 -9.11 -8.60
CA PRO A 34 42.99 -8.75 -8.25
C PRO A 34 42.13 -9.98 -8.54
N ASN A 35 41.55 -10.57 -7.49
CA ASN A 35 40.59 -11.65 -7.63
C ASN A 35 39.56 -11.21 -8.67
N PRO A 36 39.29 -12.02 -9.71
CA PRO A 36 38.32 -11.64 -10.73
C PRO A 36 36.98 -11.38 -10.04
N VAL A 37 36.55 -10.12 -10.11
CA VAL A 37 35.27 -9.70 -9.54
C VAL A 37 34.19 -10.46 -10.31
N LYS A 38 33.53 -11.40 -9.66
CA LYS A 38 32.37 -12.07 -10.24
C LYS A 38 31.29 -11.01 -10.50
N PRO A 39 30.60 -11.04 -11.65
CA PRO A 39 29.46 -10.16 -11.87
C PRO A 39 28.42 -10.37 -10.76
N LEU A 40 27.96 -9.27 -10.15
CA LEU A 40 26.85 -9.27 -9.19
C LEU A 40 25.55 -9.02 -9.95
N LEU A 41 24.54 -9.88 -9.76
CA LEU A 41 23.21 -9.65 -10.35
C LEU A 41 22.52 -8.50 -9.62
N LEU A 42 21.72 -7.70 -10.36
CA LEU A 42 20.95 -6.61 -9.75
C LEU A 42 19.99 -7.12 -8.66
N ALA A 43 19.42 -8.33 -8.81
CA ALA A 43 18.58 -8.97 -7.81
C ALA A 43 19.32 -9.30 -6.49
N ASP A 44 20.65 -9.43 -6.54
CA ASP A 44 21.51 -9.68 -5.36
C ASP A 44 22.12 -8.37 -4.82
N PHE A 45 21.85 -7.22 -5.45
CA PHE A 45 22.43 -5.93 -5.08
C PHE A 45 21.67 -5.29 -3.91
N GLU A 46 22.14 -5.56 -2.69
CA GLU A 46 21.60 -4.99 -1.45
C GLU A 46 22.67 -4.15 -0.73
N PRO A 47 22.97 -2.93 -1.21
CA PRO A 47 24.03 -2.12 -0.64
C PRO A 47 23.66 -1.70 0.79
N ARG A 48 24.63 -1.78 1.70
CA ARG A 48 24.52 -1.12 3.00
C ARG A 48 24.83 0.35 2.82
N SER A 49 23.98 1.23 3.34
CA SER A 49 24.24 2.66 3.33
C SER A 49 25.57 2.96 4.05
N MET A 50 26.47 3.66 3.37
CA MET A 50 27.72 4.20 3.94
C MET A 50 27.55 5.64 4.41
N LEU A 51 26.32 6.16 4.39
CA LEU A 51 26.03 7.51 4.86
C LEU A 51 26.14 7.56 6.40
N HIS A 52 27.23 8.14 6.88
CA HIS A 52 27.45 8.38 8.30
C HIS A 52 26.94 9.77 8.68
N VAL A 53 25.64 9.87 8.95
CA VAL A 53 24.99 11.09 9.46
C VAL A 53 24.24 10.78 10.75
N PRO A 54 23.98 11.77 11.62
CA PRO A 54 23.10 11.58 12.76
C PRO A 54 21.72 11.07 12.31
N GLU A 55 21.33 9.89 12.80
CA GLU A 55 20.01 9.30 12.56
C GLU A 55 19.08 9.65 13.71
N THR A 56 17.88 10.15 13.41
CA THR A 56 16.83 10.41 14.41
C THR A 56 15.65 9.48 14.17
N LYS A 57 15.45 8.51 15.06
CA LYS A 57 14.30 7.58 15.00
C LYS A 57 13.12 8.14 15.80
N VAL A 58 12.05 8.49 15.11
CA VAL A 58 10.81 8.98 15.75
C VAL A 58 9.83 7.81 15.88
N GLU A 59 9.89 7.12 17.01
CA GLU A 59 9.10 5.90 17.23
C GLU A 59 7.62 6.16 17.53
N ARG A 60 7.28 7.36 17.97
CA ARG A 60 5.95 7.76 18.42
C ARG A 60 5.66 9.19 17.95
N SER A 61 4.47 9.45 17.42
CA SER A 61 4.11 10.81 17.03
C SER A 61 3.99 11.72 18.27
N ARG A 62 4.47 12.96 18.15
CA ARG A 62 4.38 13.97 19.23
C ARG A 62 2.94 14.32 19.57
N TYR A 63 2.07 14.35 18.56
CA TYR A 63 0.64 14.64 18.69
C TYR A 63 -0.19 13.40 18.34
N PRO A 64 -1.39 13.25 18.93
CA PRO A 64 -2.28 12.15 18.59
C PRO A 64 -2.60 12.15 17.08
N LEU A 65 -2.39 11.02 16.42
CA LEU A 65 -2.58 10.86 14.98
C LEU A 65 -3.96 10.28 14.66
N ILE A 66 -4.53 10.71 13.54
CA ILE A 66 -5.65 10.03 12.88
C ILE A 66 -5.07 9.36 11.63
N ASP A 67 -5.12 8.03 11.58
CA ASP A 67 -4.78 7.28 10.38
C ASP A 67 -6.05 7.14 9.52
N ILE A 68 -6.09 7.92 8.43
CA ILE A 68 -7.21 7.97 7.49
C ILE A 68 -7.17 6.85 6.45
N HIS A 69 -6.06 6.12 6.32
CA HIS A 69 -5.87 5.14 5.26
C HIS A 69 -5.35 3.81 5.80
N THR A 70 -6.22 3.12 6.51
CA THR A 70 -5.97 1.75 6.97
C THR A 70 -6.95 0.77 6.32
N HIS A 71 -6.49 -0.46 6.08
CA HIS A 71 -7.30 -1.59 5.66
C HIS A 71 -7.23 -2.64 6.76
N LEU A 72 -8.23 -2.67 7.65
CA LEU A 72 -8.31 -3.66 8.75
C LEU A 72 -9.13 -4.90 8.35
N SER A 73 -9.90 -4.78 7.26
CA SER A 73 -10.66 -5.85 6.66
C SER A 73 -10.59 -5.81 5.14
N THR A 74 -11.08 -6.86 4.50
CA THR A 74 -11.30 -6.94 3.06
C THR A 74 -12.46 -7.90 2.79
N VAL A 75 -13.13 -7.78 1.65
CA VAL A 75 -14.14 -8.77 1.25
C VAL A 75 -13.46 -10.13 1.06
N ALA A 76 -14.01 -11.20 1.63
CA ALA A 76 -13.35 -12.50 1.65
C ALA A 76 -13.24 -13.14 0.25
N LYS A 77 -14.21 -12.88 -0.62
CA LYS A 77 -14.27 -13.44 -1.97
C LYS A 77 -14.03 -12.38 -3.02
N HIS A 78 -13.19 -12.72 -3.99
CA HIS A 78 -12.91 -11.86 -5.15
C HIS A 78 -13.09 -12.62 -6.46
N THR A 79 -13.55 -11.90 -7.48
CA THR A 79 -13.58 -12.34 -8.87
C THR A 79 -12.84 -11.30 -9.70
N HIS A 80 -11.69 -11.66 -10.28
CA HIS A 80 -10.88 -10.74 -11.12
C HIS A 80 -10.58 -9.38 -10.47
N GLY A 81 -10.23 -9.36 -9.18
CA GLY A 81 -9.95 -8.11 -8.45
C GLY A 81 -11.18 -7.31 -8.00
N VAL A 82 -12.39 -7.85 -8.20
CA VAL A 82 -13.64 -7.28 -7.70
C VAL A 82 -14.12 -8.07 -6.48
N GLY A 83 -14.37 -7.40 -5.36
CA GLY A 83 -14.96 -8.01 -4.16
C GLY A 83 -16.40 -8.45 -4.39
N ILE A 84 -16.76 -9.65 -3.96
CA ILE A 84 -18.06 -10.30 -4.18
C ILE A 84 -18.68 -10.75 -2.87
N GLY A 85 -19.97 -10.46 -2.69
CA GLY A 85 -20.70 -10.78 -1.47
C GLY A 85 -20.36 -9.87 -0.29
N GLU A 86 -20.76 -10.32 0.89
CA GLU A 86 -20.73 -9.53 2.14
C GLU A 86 -19.78 -10.12 3.19
N GLU A 87 -19.22 -11.30 2.95
CA GLU A 87 -18.31 -11.95 3.90
C GLU A 87 -16.99 -11.18 3.97
N MET A 88 -16.50 -10.93 5.19
CA MET A 88 -15.29 -10.15 5.44
C MET A 88 -14.17 -11.00 6.01
N GLN A 89 -12.94 -10.75 5.56
CA GLN A 89 -11.71 -11.23 6.17
C GLN A 89 -11.03 -10.08 6.92
N TYR A 90 -10.45 -10.37 8.08
CA TYR A 90 -9.82 -9.37 8.94
C TYR A 90 -8.31 -9.61 9.05
N SER A 91 -7.51 -8.56 8.85
CA SER A 91 -6.04 -8.66 8.82
C SER A 91 -5.43 -8.91 10.20
N ALA A 92 -6.11 -8.46 11.26
CA ALA A 92 -5.71 -8.67 12.63
C ALA A 92 -6.91 -8.59 13.59
N PRO A 93 -6.86 -9.28 14.74
CA PRO A 93 -7.82 -9.07 15.82
C PRO A 93 -7.61 -7.70 16.48
N VAL A 94 -8.68 -7.13 17.05
CA VAL A 94 -8.68 -5.78 17.65
C VAL A 94 -7.65 -5.66 18.78
N GLU A 95 -7.49 -6.74 19.54
CA GLU A 95 -6.58 -6.90 20.66
C GLU A 95 -5.10 -6.79 20.24
N ALA A 96 -4.78 -7.05 18.97
CA ALA A 96 -3.45 -6.85 18.41
C ALA A 96 -3.24 -5.41 17.90
N VAL A 97 -4.31 -4.77 17.41
CA VAL A 97 -4.27 -3.43 16.81
C VAL A 97 -4.21 -2.33 17.88
N LEU A 98 -5.00 -2.42 18.94
CA LEU A 98 -5.06 -1.38 19.99
C LEU A 98 -3.68 -1.11 20.64
N PRO A 99 -2.88 -2.12 21.04
CA PRO A 99 -1.55 -1.88 21.58
C PRO A 99 -0.61 -1.21 20.57
N LEU A 100 -0.75 -1.50 19.27
CA LEU A 100 0.04 -0.86 18.22
C LEU A 100 -0.32 0.63 18.12
N MET A 101 -1.61 0.94 18.07
CA MET A 101 -2.10 2.31 18.05
C MET A 101 -1.60 3.09 19.27
N ASP A 102 -1.70 2.49 20.47
CA ASP A 102 -1.22 3.11 21.70
C ASP A 102 0.28 3.38 21.64
N ARG A 103 1.11 2.42 21.21
CA ARG A 103 2.57 2.59 21.07
C ARG A 103 2.93 3.72 20.11
N LYS A 104 2.20 3.86 19.00
CA LYS A 104 2.48 4.84 17.94
C LYS A 104 1.76 6.19 18.14
N ASN A 105 0.95 6.34 19.19
CA ASN A 105 0.12 7.52 19.47
C ASN A 105 -0.95 7.77 18.39
N ILE A 106 -1.51 6.69 17.84
CA ILE A 106 -2.64 6.73 16.93
C ILE A 106 -3.92 6.77 17.76
N ARG A 107 -4.62 7.91 17.71
CA ARG A 107 -5.87 8.12 18.42
C ARG A 107 -6.99 7.38 17.71
N ILE A 108 -7.14 7.61 16.41
CA ILE A 108 -8.17 6.99 15.57
C ILE A 108 -7.51 6.32 14.36
N MET A 109 -7.93 5.10 14.03
CA MET A 109 -7.68 4.43 12.76
C MET A 109 -9.00 4.30 11.98
N ILE A 110 -8.96 4.60 10.70
CA ILE A 110 -10.13 4.53 9.83
C ILE A 110 -9.99 3.28 8.96
N ASN A 111 -10.83 2.29 9.21
CA ASN A 111 -10.95 1.11 8.37
C ASN A 111 -11.69 1.50 7.09
N LEU A 112 -10.96 1.67 5.99
CA LEU A 112 -11.55 2.08 4.73
C LEU A 112 -12.38 0.98 4.07
N THR A 113 -12.07 -0.29 4.35
CA THR A 113 -12.61 -1.47 3.66
C THR A 113 -13.56 -2.25 4.55
N GLY A 114 -14.61 -1.57 5.03
CA GLY A 114 -15.63 -2.17 5.89
C GLY A 114 -16.60 -3.10 5.16
N GLY A 115 -16.56 -3.18 3.83
CA GLY A 115 -17.48 -3.98 3.03
C GLY A 115 -18.83 -3.31 2.80
N VAL A 116 -19.84 -4.15 2.57
CA VAL A 116 -21.23 -3.77 2.25
C VAL A 116 -22.21 -4.60 3.07
N GLY A 117 -23.48 -4.20 3.09
CA GLY A 117 -24.57 -4.96 3.73
C GLY A 117 -24.24 -5.41 5.16
N LYS A 118 -24.36 -6.70 5.44
CA LYS A 118 -24.03 -7.35 6.72
C LYS A 118 -22.53 -7.32 7.03
N GLY A 119 -21.67 -7.38 6.02
CA GLY A 119 -20.22 -7.27 6.22
C GLY A 119 -19.82 -5.95 6.87
N LEU A 120 -20.46 -4.86 6.41
CA LEU A 120 -20.31 -3.53 7.03
C LEU A 120 -20.80 -3.53 8.48
N ASP A 121 -21.99 -4.10 8.72
CA ASP A 121 -22.56 -4.15 10.07
C ASP A 121 -21.61 -4.91 11.03
N GLU A 122 -21.05 -6.03 10.59
CA GLU A 122 -20.08 -6.82 11.34
C GLU A 122 -18.76 -6.06 11.57
N ALA A 123 -18.22 -5.39 10.56
CA ALA A 123 -17.00 -4.59 10.69
C ALA A 123 -17.17 -3.46 11.72
N ILE A 124 -18.32 -2.77 11.69
CA ILE A 124 -18.68 -1.74 12.67
C ILE A 124 -18.80 -2.34 14.08
N GLN A 125 -19.49 -3.47 14.24
CA GLN A 125 -19.62 -4.14 15.54
C GLN A 125 -18.30 -4.67 16.08
N LYS A 126 -17.37 -5.06 15.19
CA LYS A 126 -16.06 -5.57 15.57
C LYS A 126 -15.13 -4.46 16.04
N PHE A 127 -15.05 -3.34 15.31
CA PHE A 127 -14.08 -2.28 15.58
C PHE A 127 -14.69 -1.03 16.21
N GLN A 128 -15.67 -0.43 15.55
CA GLN A 128 -16.15 0.91 15.87
C GLN A 128 -17.06 0.93 17.11
N THR A 129 -18.03 0.01 17.23
CA THR A 129 -18.99 0.00 18.35
C THR A 129 -18.30 -0.22 19.71
N PRO A 130 -17.37 -1.17 19.88
CA PRO A 130 -16.71 -1.40 21.17
C PRO A 130 -15.65 -0.34 21.49
N HIS A 131 -15.14 0.37 20.47
CA HIS A 131 -14.07 1.36 20.62
C HIS A 131 -14.34 2.63 19.77
N PRO A 132 -15.42 3.38 20.06
CA PRO A 132 -15.87 4.51 19.23
C PRO A 132 -14.87 5.66 19.16
N ASP A 133 -13.97 5.75 20.15
CA ASP A 133 -12.90 6.72 20.23
C ASP A 133 -11.62 6.30 19.48
N ARG A 134 -11.59 5.08 18.92
CA ARG A 134 -10.40 4.44 18.34
C ARG A 134 -10.57 4.06 16.88
N PHE A 135 -11.78 3.68 16.47
CA PHE A 135 -12.02 3.24 15.09
C PHE A 135 -13.19 3.95 14.46
N LEU A 136 -13.05 4.29 13.19
CA LEU A 136 -14.16 4.58 12.28
C LEU A 136 -14.14 3.57 11.14
N THR A 137 -15.28 3.34 10.50
CA THR A 137 -15.39 2.42 9.36
C THR A 137 -16.07 3.11 8.18
N PHE A 138 -15.50 2.92 6.99
CA PHE A 138 -16.12 3.33 5.72
C PHE A 138 -16.78 2.11 5.07
N THR A 139 -17.83 2.36 4.29
CA THR A 139 -18.44 1.35 3.42
C THR A 139 -17.76 1.35 2.06
N GLU A 140 -18.04 0.34 1.25
CA GLU A 140 -17.59 0.23 -0.14
C GLU A 140 -18.78 0.23 -1.12
N PRO A 141 -18.59 0.48 -2.42
CA PRO A 141 -19.62 0.27 -3.42
C PRO A 141 -19.91 -1.22 -3.64
N TRP A 142 -21.17 -1.56 -3.91
CA TRP A 142 -21.60 -2.95 -4.13
C TRP A 142 -21.37 -3.37 -5.59
N TRP A 143 -20.11 -3.59 -5.95
CA TRP A 143 -19.70 -3.80 -7.35
C TRP A 143 -20.41 -4.94 -8.07
N GLU A 144 -20.72 -6.04 -7.38
CA GLU A 144 -21.47 -7.18 -7.95
C GLU A 144 -22.83 -6.78 -8.56
N ARG A 145 -23.43 -5.69 -8.08
CA ARG A 145 -24.71 -5.18 -8.56
C ARG A 145 -24.58 -4.09 -9.61
N SER A 146 -23.37 -3.66 -9.95
CA SER A 146 -23.09 -2.47 -10.79
C SER A 146 -23.69 -2.50 -12.20
N ASN A 147 -24.04 -3.69 -12.70
CA ASN A 147 -24.63 -3.91 -14.02
C ASN A 147 -26.14 -4.23 -13.97
N GLN A 148 -26.75 -4.23 -12.78
CA GLN A 148 -28.18 -4.51 -12.63
C GLN A 148 -29.03 -3.26 -12.95
N PRO A 149 -30.22 -3.43 -13.56
CA PRO A 149 -31.17 -2.33 -13.71
C PRO A 149 -31.47 -1.67 -12.37
N GLY A 150 -31.45 -0.34 -12.32
CA GLY A 150 -31.71 0.42 -11.10
C GLY A 150 -30.54 0.52 -10.13
N TYR A 151 -29.34 0.01 -10.48
CA TYR A 151 -28.15 0.06 -9.62
C TYR A 151 -27.85 1.46 -9.05
N SER A 152 -28.00 2.51 -9.86
CA SER A 152 -27.67 3.88 -9.43
C SER A 152 -28.48 4.30 -8.20
N GLN A 153 -29.80 4.08 -8.23
CA GLN A 153 -30.67 4.36 -7.09
C GLN A 153 -30.41 3.41 -5.93
N PHE A 154 -30.28 2.10 -6.22
CA PHE A 154 -29.96 1.10 -5.19
C PHE A 154 -28.70 1.47 -4.41
N GLN A 155 -27.62 1.84 -5.10
CA GLN A 155 -26.35 2.17 -4.47
C GLN A 155 -26.45 3.46 -3.64
N ALA A 156 -27.22 4.45 -4.10
CA ALA A 156 -27.48 5.66 -3.33
C ALA A 156 -28.25 5.35 -2.03
N ASP A 157 -29.32 4.55 -2.11
CA ASP A 157 -30.08 4.09 -0.95
C ASP A 157 -29.18 3.30 0.02
N GLU A 158 -28.23 2.54 -0.53
CA GLU A 158 -27.33 1.74 0.27
C GLU A 158 -26.27 2.58 0.99
N ILE A 159 -25.84 3.71 0.41
CA ILE A 159 -25.05 4.72 1.13
C ILE A 159 -25.85 5.31 2.31
N VAL A 160 -27.14 5.60 2.12
CA VAL A 160 -28.01 6.11 3.21
C VAL A 160 -28.12 5.09 4.34
N ARG A 161 -28.32 3.80 4.02
CA ARG A 161 -28.35 2.73 5.03
C ARG A 161 -27.00 2.61 5.73
N ALA A 162 -25.89 2.56 4.99
CA ALA A 162 -24.54 2.46 5.53
C ALA A 162 -24.24 3.59 6.53
N HIS A 163 -24.59 4.83 6.19
CA HIS A 163 -24.48 5.97 7.10
C HIS A 163 -25.33 5.77 8.38
N ARG A 164 -26.58 5.32 8.23
CA ARG A 164 -27.49 5.07 9.36
C ARG A 164 -26.97 4.02 10.34
N VAL A 165 -26.30 2.96 9.84
CA VAL A 165 -25.71 1.92 10.71
C VAL A 165 -24.34 2.31 11.28
N GLY A 166 -23.77 3.44 10.83
CA GLY A 166 -22.61 4.05 11.48
C GLY A 166 -21.40 4.28 10.58
N ALA A 167 -21.46 3.94 9.29
CA ALA A 167 -20.37 4.24 8.37
C ALA A 167 -20.09 5.75 8.31
N ARG A 168 -18.81 6.11 8.25
CA ARG A 168 -18.34 7.51 8.27
C ARG A 168 -17.72 7.98 6.97
N GLY A 169 -17.87 7.21 5.90
CA GLY A 169 -17.39 7.54 4.58
C GLY A 169 -17.55 6.38 3.60
N LEU A 170 -17.14 6.62 2.37
CA LEU A 170 -17.13 5.67 1.28
C LEU A 170 -15.69 5.46 0.79
N LYS A 171 -15.26 4.21 0.62
CA LYS A 171 -13.99 3.87 -0.03
C LYS A 171 -14.24 3.38 -1.45
N VAL A 172 -13.60 4.05 -2.41
CA VAL A 172 -13.47 3.57 -3.78
C VAL A 172 -12.04 3.04 -3.95
N LEU A 173 -11.91 1.74 -4.19
CA LEU A 173 -10.64 1.09 -4.53
C LEU A 173 -10.40 1.16 -6.03
N LYS A 174 -9.15 0.83 -6.42
CA LYS A 174 -8.72 0.71 -7.82
C LYS A 174 -9.52 -0.31 -8.64
N THR A 175 -10.38 -1.09 -7.98
CA THR A 175 -11.45 -1.84 -8.64
C THR A 175 -12.14 -1.01 -9.71
N LEU A 176 -12.55 0.22 -9.40
CA LEU A 176 -13.09 1.13 -10.42
C LEU A 176 -11.94 1.74 -11.23
N GLY A 177 -11.96 1.52 -12.55
CA GLY A 177 -10.95 1.99 -13.49
C GLY A 177 -9.93 0.92 -13.91
N LEU A 178 -9.59 -0.03 -13.03
CA LEU A 178 -8.56 -1.04 -13.33
C LEU A 178 -9.05 -2.49 -13.27
N TYR A 179 -10.18 -2.83 -12.64
CA TYR A 179 -10.63 -4.23 -12.56
C TYR A 179 -12.10 -4.46 -12.88
N LEU A 180 -12.98 -3.52 -12.53
CA LEU A 180 -14.40 -3.62 -12.78
C LEU A 180 -14.67 -3.55 -14.28
N ARG A 181 -15.17 -4.65 -14.83
CA ARG A 181 -15.60 -4.71 -16.22
C ARG A 181 -17.12 -4.76 -16.29
N GLU A 182 -17.64 -4.50 -17.48
CA GLU A 182 -18.99 -4.94 -17.83
C GLU A 182 -19.15 -6.42 -17.45
N LYS A 183 -20.33 -6.84 -16.99
CA LYS A 183 -20.54 -8.18 -16.43
C LYS A 183 -19.53 -8.59 -15.33
N ILE A 184 -19.05 -7.62 -14.56
CA ILE A 184 -18.11 -7.74 -13.42
C ILE A 184 -16.68 -8.06 -13.84
N SER A 185 -16.46 -9.09 -14.67
CA SER A 185 -15.12 -9.57 -15.01
C SER A 185 -14.83 -9.71 -16.51
N THR A 186 -15.76 -9.37 -17.40
CA THR A 186 -15.60 -9.64 -18.85
C THR A 186 -16.15 -8.53 -19.74
N GLY A 187 -15.37 -8.12 -20.74
CA GLY A 187 -15.77 -7.04 -21.64
C GLY A 187 -15.08 -5.73 -21.26
N PRO A 188 -15.60 -4.58 -21.74
CA PRO A 188 -14.94 -3.29 -21.52
C PRO A 188 -14.80 -2.96 -20.03
N LEU A 189 -13.71 -2.28 -19.68
CA LEU A 189 -13.55 -1.68 -18.35
C LEU A 189 -14.63 -0.61 -18.13
N VAL A 190 -15.20 -0.61 -16.93
CA VAL A 190 -16.12 0.44 -16.48
C VAL A 190 -15.29 1.67 -16.12
N LYS A 191 -15.64 2.80 -16.75
CA LYS A 191 -14.93 4.07 -16.55
C LYS A 191 -15.19 4.65 -15.16
N VAL A 192 -14.19 5.33 -14.62
CA VAL A 192 -14.28 6.03 -13.33
C VAL A 192 -15.42 7.05 -13.31
N ASP A 193 -15.65 7.75 -14.43
CA ASP A 193 -16.65 8.80 -14.57
C ASP A 193 -18.00 8.33 -15.14
N ASP A 194 -18.26 7.02 -15.15
CA ASP A 194 -19.55 6.44 -15.57
C ASP A 194 -20.67 6.98 -14.68
N LYS A 195 -21.69 7.55 -15.33
CA LYS A 195 -22.82 8.24 -14.68
C LYS A 195 -23.66 7.33 -13.79
N ARG A 196 -23.56 6.00 -13.92
CA ARG A 196 -24.28 5.09 -13.03
C ARG A 196 -23.89 5.28 -11.55
N PHE A 197 -22.72 5.85 -11.28
CA PHE A 197 -22.23 6.11 -9.93
C PHE A 197 -22.60 7.51 -9.41
N ASP A 198 -23.16 8.40 -10.24
CA ASP A 198 -23.46 9.79 -9.85
C ASP A 198 -24.33 9.88 -8.59
N ALA A 199 -25.37 9.05 -8.49
CA ALA A 199 -26.27 9.04 -7.33
C ALA A 199 -25.56 8.61 -6.03
N MET A 200 -24.54 7.75 -6.11
CA MET A 200 -23.73 7.35 -4.97
C MET A 200 -22.89 8.53 -4.45
N TRP A 201 -22.30 9.31 -5.36
CA TRP A 201 -21.52 10.49 -5.00
C TRP A 201 -22.40 11.58 -4.39
N GLU A 202 -23.58 11.83 -4.98
CA GLU A 202 -24.57 12.79 -4.47
C GLU A 202 -25.14 12.38 -3.09
N ALA A 203 -25.36 11.09 -2.86
CA ALA A 203 -25.76 10.59 -1.54
C ALA A 203 -24.69 10.87 -0.48
N CYS A 204 -23.41 10.63 -0.79
CA CYS A 204 -22.31 10.96 0.12
C CYS A 204 -22.26 12.46 0.44
N GLY A 205 -22.35 13.32 -0.58
CA GLY A 205 -22.37 14.78 -0.42
C GLY A 205 -23.57 15.27 0.40
N SER A 206 -24.75 14.72 0.16
CA SER A 206 -25.98 15.08 0.88
C SER A 206 -25.94 14.68 2.36
N LEU A 207 -25.23 13.60 2.70
CA LEU A 207 -25.04 13.14 4.07
C LEU A 207 -23.84 13.79 4.76
N GLY A 208 -23.01 14.54 4.04
CA GLY A 208 -21.78 15.14 4.57
C GLY A 208 -20.70 14.12 4.96
N ILE A 209 -20.68 12.96 4.30
CA ILE A 209 -19.62 11.95 4.49
C ILE A 209 -18.61 11.99 3.33
N PRO A 210 -17.30 11.82 3.60
CA PRO A 210 -16.27 11.87 2.57
C PRO A 210 -16.21 10.59 1.73
N VAL A 211 -15.72 10.75 0.50
CA VAL A 211 -15.36 9.67 -0.42
C VAL A 211 -13.84 9.58 -0.52
N ALA A 212 -13.24 8.53 0.02
CA ALA A 212 -11.83 8.21 -0.17
C ALA A 212 -11.64 7.45 -1.48
N ILE A 213 -11.03 8.09 -2.48
CA ILE A 213 -10.97 7.60 -3.86
C ILE A 213 -9.54 7.22 -4.27
N HIS A 214 -9.38 5.99 -4.78
CA HIS A 214 -8.14 5.44 -5.33
C HIS A 214 -8.47 4.76 -6.66
N VAL A 215 -7.99 5.30 -7.79
CA VAL A 215 -8.39 4.84 -9.14
C VAL A 215 -7.22 4.51 -10.07
N SER A 216 -5.98 4.70 -9.61
CA SER A 216 -4.77 4.44 -10.38
C SER A 216 -3.63 4.01 -9.46
N ASP A 217 -2.56 3.50 -10.04
CA ASP A 217 -1.30 3.14 -9.39
C ASP A 217 -0.18 4.08 -9.91
N PRO A 218 1.08 3.99 -9.44
CA PRO A 218 2.17 4.85 -9.93
C PRO A 218 2.28 4.86 -11.46
N GLU A 219 2.60 6.01 -12.05
CA GLU A 219 2.69 6.18 -13.52
C GLU A 219 3.61 5.13 -14.17
N ALA A 220 4.71 4.80 -13.51
CA ALA A 220 5.66 3.76 -13.89
C ALA A 220 5.01 2.38 -14.16
N PHE A 221 3.87 2.05 -13.56
CA PHE A 221 3.18 0.77 -13.75
C PHE A 221 2.46 0.70 -15.10
N PHE A 222 2.30 1.84 -15.79
CA PHE A 222 1.73 1.95 -17.12
C PHE A 222 2.80 2.07 -18.21
N LEU A 223 4.08 1.97 -17.85
CA LEU A 223 5.23 2.04 -18.75
C LEU A 223 5.93 0.67 -18.87
N PRO A 224 6.73 0.43 -19.93
CA PRO A 224 7.48 -0.81 -20.06
C PRO A 224 8.33 -1.11 -18.81
N ILE A 225 8.43 -2.38 -18.41
CA ILE A 225 9.35 -2.80 -17.35
C ILE A 225 10.74 -2.96 -17.99
N ASP A 226 11.48 -1.85 -18.11
CA ASP A 226 12.82 -1.83 -18.72
C ASP A 226 13.79 -0.92 -17.93
N ARG A 227 14.99 -0.72 -18.49
CA ARG A 227 16.06 0.08 -17.87
C ARG A 227 15.73 1.56 -17.65
N PHE A 228 14.62 2.05 -18.17
CA PHE A 228 14.17 3.44 -18.04
C PHE A 228 13.02 3.59 -17.04
N ASN A 229 12.48 2.49 -16.53
CA ASN A 229 11.39 2.50 -15.57
C ASN A 229 11.93 2.63 -14.13
N GLU A 230 11.59 3.71 -13.44
CA GLU A 230 12.05 3.94 -12.06
C GLU A 230 11.55 2.90 -11.04
N ARG A 231 10.48 2.17 -11.37
CA ARG A 231 9.93 1.08 -10.56
C ARG A 231 10.36 -0.30 -11.06
N PHE A 232 11.43 -0.39 -11.86
CA PHE A 232 11.92 -1.66 -12.41
C PHE A 232 12.06 -2.76 -11.35
N GLU A 233 12.71 -2.49 -10.21
CA GLU A 233 12.89 -3.52 -9.17
C GLU A 233 11.56 -3.99 -8.56
N GLU A 234 10.64 -3.06 -8.31
CA GLU A 234 9.31 -3.34 -7.77
C GLU A 234 8.47 -4.16 -8.75
N LEU A 235 8.40 -3.74 -10.01
CA LEU A 235 7.64 -4.42 -11.08
C LEU A 235 8.31 -5.71 -11.55
N ASN A 236 9.63 -5.85 -11.45
CA ASN A 236 10.31 -7.11 -11.74
C ASN A 236 10.02 -8.16 -10.66
N ASN A 237 9.86 -7.74 -9.39
CA ASN A 237 9.45 -8.61 -8.29
C ASN A 237 7.93 -8.89 -8.30
N HIS A 238 7.13 -7.97 -8.85
CA HIS A 238 5.67 -8.07 -8.96
C HIS A 238 5.21 -7.74 -10.39
N PRO A 239 5.51 -8.60 -11.38
CA PRO A 239 5.19 -8.31 -12.78
C PRO A 239 3.69 -8.23 -13.05
N ASP A 240 2.86 -8.84 -12.21
CA ASP A 240 1.41 -8.77 -12.24
C ASP A 240 0.83 -7.38 -11.88
N TRP A 241 1.66 -6.47 -11.36
CA TRP A 241 1.25 -5.10 -11.06
C TRP A 241 1.37 -4.16 -12.26
N SER A 242 2.04 -4.57 -13.34
CA SER A 242 2.15 -3.78 -14.55
C SER A 242 0.87 -3.80 -15.36
N PHE A 243 0.37 -2.61 -15.72
CA PHE A 243 -0.72 -2.40 -16.66
C PHE A 243 -0.23 -2.20 -18.10
N TYR A 244 1.08 -2.00 -18.29
CA TYR A 244 1.66 -1.82 -19.62
C TYR A 244 1.39 -3.00 -20.54
N GLY A 245 0.96 -2.70 -21.77
CA GLY A 245 0.65 -3.69 -22.80
C GLY A 245 -0.70 -4.41 -22.62
N GLY A 246 -1.45 -4.10 -21.56
CA GLY A 246 -2.81 -4.61 -21.34
C GLY A 246 -3.90 -3.72 -21.94
N ASP A 247 -5.15 -4.17 -21.80
CA ASP A 247 -6.36 -3.39 -22.09
C ASP A 247 -6.73 -2.53 -20.87
N PHE A 248 -5.94 -1.49 -20.62
CA PHE A 248 -6.12 -0.52 -19.53
C PHE A 248 -5.98 0.91 -20.07
N PRO A 249 -6.72 1.89 -19.54
CA PRO A 249 -6.46 3.29 -19.81
C PRO A 249 -5.07 3.70 -19.29
N SER A 250 -4.50 4.75 -19.85
CA SER A 250 -3.30 5.38 -19.29
C SER A 250 -3.57 5.97 -17.90
N ASN A 251 -2.50 6.18 -17.12
CA ASN A 251 -2.59 6.89 -15.84
C ASN A 251 -3.29 8.26 -15.99
N ALA A 252 -2.90 9.05 -17.00
CA ALA A 252 -3.50 10.36 -17.27
C ALA A 252 -5.01 10.27 -17.55
N GLU A 253 -5.46 9.28 -18.33
CA GLU A 253 -6.89 9.09 -18.61
C GLU A 253 -7.70 8.72 -17.34
N LEU A 254 -7.13 7.91 -16.45
CA LEU A 254 -7.76 7.56 -15.17
C LEU A 254 -7.88 8.79 -14.26
N LEU A 255 -6.82 9.61 -14.18
CA LEU A 255 -6.81 10.84 -13.38
C LEU A 255 -7.79 11.89 -13.93
N GLU A 256 -7.87 12.06 -15.24
CA GLU A 256 -8.83 12.98 -15.86
C GLU A 256 -10.28 12.51 -15.67
N ALA A 257 -10.55 11.21 -15.80
CA ALA A 257 -11.87 10.67 -15.49
C ALA A 257 -12.25 10.91 -14.02
N ARG A 258 -11.32 10.71 -13.08
CA ARG A 258 -11.55 11.12 -11.68
C ARG A 258 -11.85 12.61 -11.57
N ASN A 259 -11.05 13.47 -12.20
CA ASN A 259 -11.22 14.92 -12.12
C ASN A 259 -12.61 15.36 -12.63
N HIS A 260 -13.17 14.69 -13.64
CA HIS A 260 -14.55 14.90 -14.09
C HIS A 260 -15.59 14.56 -13.02
N VAL A 261 -15.40 13.48 -12.24
CA VAL A 261 -16.28 13.13 -11.11
C VAL A 261 -16.24 14.23 -10.05
N LEU A 262 -15.04 14.65 -9.67
CA LEU A 262 -14.83 15.73 -8.68
C LEU A 262 -15.51 17.03 -9.11
N ALA A 263 -15.37 17.41 -10.38
CA ALA A 263 -16.00 18.61 -10.93
C ALA A 263 -17.54 18.51 -11.01
N ARG A 264 -18.07 17.32 -11.30
CA ARG A 264 -19.52 17.07 -11.41
C ARG A 264 -20.23 17.08 -10.04
N HIS A 265 -19.51 16.74 -8.98
CA HIS A 265 -20.07 16.57 -7.62
C HIS A 265 -19.42 17.53 -6.60
N PRO A 266 -19.55 18.86 -6.78
CA PRO A 266 -18.85 19.85 -5.96
C PRO A 266 -19.31 19.91 -4.50
N LYS A 267 -20.44 19.28 -4.16
CA LYS A 267 -20.96 19.16 -2.78
C LYS A 267 -20.41 17.95 -2.04
N THR A 268 -19.68 17.08 -2.70
CA THR A 268 -19.12 15.86 -2.13
C THR A 268 -17.66 16.08 -1.78
N GLN A 269 -17.28 15.78 -0.54
CA GLN A 269 -15.88 15.86 -0.13
C GLN A 269 -15.13 14.61 -0.60
N PHE A 270 -14.19 14.78 -1.51
CA PHE A 270 -13.30 13.71 -1.95
C PHE A 270 -11.96 13.78 -1.21
N ILE A 271 -11.48 12.63 -0.73
CA ILE A 271 -10.13 12.43 -0.23
C ILE A 271 -9.40 11.65 -1.32
N VAL A 272 -8.56 12.34 -2.08
CA VAL A 272 -7.73 11.71 -3.11
C VAL A 272 -6.50 11.11 -2.44
N LEU A 273 -6.35 9.79 -2.57
CA LEU A 273 -5.35 9.03 -1.83
C LEU A 273 -4.02 9.00 -2.59
N HIS A 274 -2.91 8.78 -1.89
CA HIS A 274 -1.57 8.68 -2.49
C HIS A 274 -1.07 9.95 -3.20
N VAL A 275 -1.36 11.13 -2.61
CA VAL A 275 -0.83 12.45 -3.02
C VAL A 275 -1.45 13.03 -4.30
N GLY A 276 -2.53 12.44 -4.84
CA GLY A 276 -3.33 13.06 -5.91
C GLY A 276 -3.69 12.11 -7.02
#